data_AF-A0A916K0D5-F1
#
_entry.id   AF-A0A916K0D5-F1
#
_cell.length_a   1.000
_cell.length_b   1.000
_cell.length_c   1.000
_cell.angle_alpha   90.00
_cell.angle_beta   90.00
_cell.angle_gamma   90.00
#
_symmetry.space_group_name_H-M   'P 1'
#
loop_
_entity.id
_entity.type
_entity.pdbx_description
1 polymer ?
#
loop_
_entity_poly.entity_id
_entity_poly.type
_entity_poly.pdbx_seq_one_letter_code
_entity_poly.pdbx_strand_id
1 'polypeptide(L)'
;MNRNELDELIIRNYQRDEQMMILVFAQWCINNGLDPLELYKRAYPQQMDNEALLQAMELTVPKEDAGEVPDDTVLGVLSLFGNDELAMVVTEEIAERRKKRPL
;
A
#
# COMPACT_ATOMS: atom_id res chain seq x y z
N MET A 1 26.23 -21.21 -5.75
CA MET A 1 24.76 -21.05 -5.75
C MET A 1 24.16 -22.13 -6.61
N ASN A 2 23.43 -23.05 -6.00
CA ASN A 2 22.58 -24.00 -6.72
C ASN A 2 21.25 -23.35 -7.08
N ARG A 3 20.54 -23.92 -8.07
CA ARG A 3 19.29 -23.39 -8.61
C ARG A 3 18.24 -23.10 -7.53
N ASN A 4 18.12 -23.98 -6.54
CA ASN A 4 17.19 -23.81 -5.41
C ASN A 4 17.51 -22.60 -4.53
N GLU A 5 18.80 -22.30 -4.28
CA GLU A 5 19.20 -21.13 -3.47
C GLU A 5 18.90 -19.82 -4.21
N LEU A 6 18.97 -19.83 -5.54
CA LEU A 6 18.61 -18.69 -6.38
C LEU A 6 17.10 -18.46 -6.38
N ASP A 7 16.31 -19.53 -6.53
CA ASP A 7 14.84 -19.45 -6.51
C ASP A 7 14.33 -18.93 -5.15
N GLU A 8 14.88 -19.41 -4.03
CA GLU A 8 14.55 -18.92 -2.69
C GLU A 8 14.94 -17.45 -2.47
N LEU A 9 16.07 -17.01 -3.03
CA LEU A 9 16.48 -15.61 -2.96
C LEU A 9 15.53 -14.71 -3.76
N ILE A 10 15.11 -15.17 -4.95
CA ILE A 10 14.13 -14.46 -5.78
C ILE A 10 12.81 -14.31 -5.03
N ILE A 11 12.26 -15.40 -4.49
CA ILE A 11 11.00 -15.38 -3.73
C ILE A 11 11.08 -14.41 -2.55
N ARG A 12 12.17 -14.45 -1.77
CA ARG A 12 12.33 -13.56 -0.61
C ARG A 12 12.42 -12.09 -1.00
N ASN A 13 13.11 -11.77 -2.09
CA ASN A 13 13.18 -10.39 -2.58
C ASN A 13 11.79 -9.90 -3.02
N TYR A 14 11.04 -10.70 -3.78
CA TYR A 14 9.67 -10.37 -4.16
C TYR A 14 8.76 -10.11 -2.95
N GLN A 15 8.79 -10.99 -1.94
CA GLN A 15 8.00 -10.81 -0.72
C GLN A 15 8.37 -9.53 0.03
N ARG A 16 9.67 -9.22 0.12
CA ARG A 16 10.14 -7.99 0.76
C ARG A 16 9.69 -6.74 0.01
N ASP A 17 9.78 -6.78 -1.32
CA ASP A 17 9.38 -5.67 -2.17
C ASP A 17 7.86 -5.43 -2.07
N GLU A 18 7.06 -6.49 -2.04
CA GLU A 18 5.61 -6.42 -1.81
C GLU A 18 5.27 -5.83 -0.45
N GLN A 19 5.96 -6.24 0.62
CA GLN A 19 5.80 -5.65 1.95
C GLN A 19 6.09 -4.14 1.94
N MET A 20 7.14 -3.72 1.24
CA MET A 20 7.48 -2.30 1.13
C MET A 20 6.41 -1.51 0.37
N MET A 21 5.84 -2.07 -0.70
CA MET A 21 4.70 -1.46 -1.41
C MET A 21 3.48 -1.27 -0.48
N ILE A 22 3.12 -2.28 0.29
CA ILE A 22 2.00 -2.19 1.23
C ILE A 22 2.28 -1.16 2.33
N LEU A 23 3.52 -1.04 2.80
CA LEU A 23 3.90 -0.01 3.78
C LEU A 23 3.72 1.42 3.22
N VAL A 24 4.13 1.66 1.97
CA VAL A 24 3.93 2.96 1.32
C VAL A 24 2.44 3.30 1.23
N PHE A 25 1.61 2.33 0.85
CA PHE A 25 0.16 2.48 0.83
C PHE A 25 -0.42 2.78 2.21
N ALA A 26 -0.08 1.97 3.21
CA ALA A 26 -0.59 2.12 4.57
C ALA A 26 -0.17 3.47 5.18
N GLN A 27 1.08 3.89 4.93
CA GLN A 27 1.58 5.18 5.38
C GLN A 27 0.84 6.35 4.70
N TRP A 28 0.57 6.26 3.40
CA TRP A 28 -0.22 7.25 2.68
C TRP A 28 -1.64 7.37 3.26
N CYS A 29 -2.28 6.25 3.60
CA CYS A 29 -3.57 6.25 4.27
C CYS A 29 -3.50 7.00 5.61
N ILE A 30 -2.51 6.68 6.45
CA ILE A 30 -2.29 7.34 7.75
C ILE A 30 -2.01 8.84 7.59
N ASN A 31 -1.19 9.25 6.62
CA ASN A 31 -0.91 10.66 6.35
C ASN A 31 -2.20 11.46 6.05
N ASN A 32 -3.21 10.80 5.51
CA ASN A 32 -4.46 11.41 5.07
C ASN A 32 -5.66 11.10 5.98
N GLY A 33 -5.44 10.47 7.13
CA GLY A 33 -6.50 10.14 8.09
C GLY A 33 -7.47 9.08 7.58
N LEU A 34 -7.00 8.20 6.69
CA LEU A 34 -7.74 7.07 6.13
C LEU A 34 -7.39 5.79 6.88
N ASP A 35 -8.34 4.86 6.96
CA ASP A 35 -8.10 3.50 7.43
C ASP A 35 -7.56 2.66 6.24
N PRO A 36 -6.30 2.17 6.30
CA PRO A 36 -5.74 1.33 5.23
C PRO A 36 -6.55 0.07 4.97
N LEU A 37 -7.12 -0.54 6.01
CA LEU A 37 -7.87 -1.79 5.91
C LEU A 37 -9.19 -1.57 5.19
N GLU A 38 -9.92 -0.51 5.54
CA GLU A 38 -11.16 -0.16 4.86
C GLU A 38 -10.92 0.15 3.38
N LEU A 39 -9.85 0.89 3.06
CA LEU A 39 -9.55 1.23 1.68
C LEU A 39 -9.08 -0.01 0.89
N TYR A 40 -8.27 -0.87 1.49
CA TYR A 40 -7.85 -2.13 0.88
C TYR A 40 -9.03 -3.06 0.58
N LYS A 41 -9.98 -3.17 1.52
CA LYS A 41 -11.20 -3.98 1.34
C LYS A 41 -12.09 -3.50 0.19
N ARG A 42 -12.04 -2.21 -0.18
CA ARG A 42 -12.77 -1.72 -1.36
C ARG A 42 -12.22 -2.32 -2.66
N ALA A 43 -10.89 -2.47 -2.75
CA ALA A 43 -10.24 -3.11 -3.90
C ALA A 43 -10.42 -4.63 -3.88
N TYR A 44 -10.39 -5.24 -2.69
CA TYR A 44 -10.41 -6.69 -2.50
C TYR A 44 -11.48 -7.15 -1.50
N PRO A 45 -12.77 -6.99 -1.81
CA PRO A 45 -13.86 -7.26 -0.85
C PRO A 45 -13.97 -8.73 -0.43
N GLN A 46 -13.40 -9.65 -1.22
CA GLN A 46 -13.40 -11.08 -0.92
C GLN A 46 -12.19 -11.53 -0.10
N GLN A 47 -11.15 -10.70 0.06
CA GLN A 47 -9.96 -11.01 0.85
C GLN A 47 -10.14 -10.53 2.29
N MET A 48 -10.94 -11.26 3.08
CA MET A 48 -11.31 -10.85 4.44
C MET A 48 -10.12 -10.74 5.40
N ASP A 49 -9.07 -11.55 5.21
CA ASP A 49 -7.86 -11.57 6.04
C ASP A 49 -6.62 -11.46 5.14
N ASN A 50 -6.17 -10.23 4.85
CA ASN A 50 -4.87 -10.04 4.21
C ASN A 50 -3.77 -9.99 5.29
N GLU A 51 -3.10 -11.12 5.51
CA GLU A 51 -1.97 -11.22 6.43
C GLU A 51 -0.83 -10.23 6.11
N ALA A 52 -0.56 -9.95 4.83
CA ALA A 52 0.47 -9.00 4.43
C ALA A 52 0.10 -7.56 4.81
N LEU A 53 -1.17 -7.19 4.70
CA LEU A 53 -1.67 -5.89 5.16
C LEU A 53 -1.62 -5.76 6.67
N LEU A 54 -2.02 -6.81 7.40
CA LEU A 54 -1.96 -6.83 8.86
C LEU A 54 -0.51 -6.69 9.36
N GLN A 55 0.42 -7.44 8.78
CA GLN A 55 1.85 -7.32 9.09
C GLN A 55 2.40 -5.93 8.76
N ALA A 56 2.00 -5.35 7.63
CA ALA A 56 2.43 -4.00 7.27
C ALA A 56 1.88 -2.95 8.26
N MET A 57 0.64 -3.09 8.73
CA MET A 57 0.07 -2.21 9.74
C MET A 57 0.84 -2.24 11.06
N GLU A 58 1.33 -3.40 11.50
CA GLU A 58 2.19 -3.51 12.70
C GLU A 58 3.52 -2.76 12.57
N LEU A 59 3.99 -2.54 11.34
CA LEU A 59 5.25 -1.87 11.03
C LEU A 59 5.06 -0.38 10.66
N THR A 60 3.82 0.07 10.45
CA THR A 60 3.56 1.50 10.22
C THR A 60 3.85 2.32 11.46
N VAL A 61 4.42 3.51 11.28
CA VAL A 61 4.63 4.47 12.36
C VAL A 61 3.55 5.55 12.33
N PRO A 62 3.21 6.15 13.47
CA PRO A 62 2.27 7.27 13.53
C PRO A 62 2.65 8.40 12.55
N LYS A 63 1.66 9.15 12.07
CA LYS A 63 1.83 10.25 11.11
C LYS A 63 2.91 11.27 11.51
N GLU A 64 3.13 11.44 12.81
CA GLU A 64 4.13 12.35 13.39
C GLU A 64 5.57 11.84 13.30
N ASP A 65 5.77 10.53 13.13
CA ASP A 65 7.08 9.88 13.02
C ASP A 65 7.41 9.45 11.57
N ALA A 66 6.42 9.48 10.68
CA ALA A 66 6.58 9.12 9.27
C ALA A 66 6.72 10.34 8.36
N GLY A 67 7.58 10.21 7.35
CA GLY A 67 7.58 11.13 6.22
C GLY A 67 6.23 11.16 5.50
N GLU A 68 5.88 12.29 4.91
CA GLU A 68 4.70 12.41 4.06
C GLU A 68 4.90 11.61 2.76
N VAL A 69 3.93 10.76 2.42
CA VAL A 69 3.85 10.08 1.13
C VAL A 69 2.91 10.89 0.21
N PRO A 70 3.41 11.46 -0.89
CA PRO A 70 2.57 12.15 -1.86
C PRO A 70 1.64 11.20 -2.63
N ASP A 71 0.51 11.73 -3.10
CA ASP A 71 -0.47 11.01 -3.93
C ASP A 71 0.18 10.32 -5.14
N ASP A 72 1.04 11.03 -5.87
CA ASP A 72 1.70 10.48 -7.06
C ASP A 72 2.69 9.36 -6.72
N THR A 73 3.26 9.39 -5.50
CA THR A 73 4.20 8.36 -5.04
C THR A 73 3.47 7.06 -4.77
N VAL A 74 2.36 7.09 -4.02
CA VAL A 74 1.59 5.86 -3.76
C VAL A 74 1.04 5.26 -5.07
N LEU A 75 0.55 6.10 -6.00
CA LEU A 75 0.06 5.62 -7.30
C LEU A 75 1.18 5.01 -8.14
N GLY A 76 2.35 5.65 -8.17
CA GLY A 76 3.52 5.13 -8.89
C GLY A 76 4.01 3.80 -8.34
N VAL A 77 4.06 3.66 -7.01
CA VAL A 77 4.43 2.39 -6.35
C VAL A 77 3.39 1.31 -6.65
N LEU A 78 2.10 1.56 -6.48
CA LEU A 78 1.07 0.55 -6.76
C LEU A 78 1.13 0.07 -8.23
N SER A 79 1.34 0.99 -9.18
CA SER A 79 1.48 0.63 -10.60
C SER A 79 2.75 -0.17 -10.88
N LEU A 80 3.88 0.15 -10.24
CA LEU A 80 5.12 -0.61 -10.37
C LEU A 80 4.96 -2.08 -9.97
N PHE A 81 4.10 -2.34 -8.99
CA PHE A 81 3.80 -3.69 -8.50
C PHE A 81 2.58 -4.34 -9.18
N GLY A 82 1.97 -3.66 -10.17
CA GLY A 82 0.78 -4.17 -10.88
C GLY A 82 -0.47 -4.27 -10.01
N ASN A 83 -0.53 -3.49 -8.94
CA ASN A 83 -1.65 -3.47 -8.00
C ASN A 83 -2.73 -2.48 -8.45
N ASP A 84 -3.28 -2.72 -9.64
CA ASP A 84 -4.14 -1.78 -10.37
C ASP A 84 -5.48 -1.53 -9.68
N GLU A 85 -6.07 -2.56 -9.05
CA GLU A 85 -7.32 -2.43 -8.30
C GLU A 85 -7.16 -1.48 -7.10
N LEU A 86 -6.08 -1.61 -6.34
CA LEU A 86 -5.80 -0.71 -5.24
C LEU A 86 -5.45 0.69 -5.73
N ALA A 87 -4.72 0.81 -6.85
CA ALA A 87 -4.42 2.10 -7.47
C ALA A 87 -5.68 2.84 -7.92
N MET A 88 -6.70 2.11 -8.42
CA MET A 88 -7.99 2.67 -8.80
C MET A 88 -8.71 3.24 -7.57
N VAL A 89 -8.81 2.47 -6.49
CA VAL A 89 -9.44 2.93 -5.23
C VAL A 89 -8.72 4.14 -4.64
N VAL A 90 -7.39 4.17 -4.65
CA VAL A 90 -6.59 5.32 -4.21
C VAL A 90 -6.88 6.55 -5.09
N THR A 91 -6.99 6.37 -6.40
CA THR A 91 -7.32 7.45 -7.34
C THR A 91 -8.70 8.07 -7.04
N GLU A 92 -9.70 7.24 -6.77
CA GLU A 92 -11.03 7.68 -6.37
C GLU A 92 -10.99 8.48 -5.07
N GLU A 93 -10.29 7.99 -4.06
CA GLU A 93 -10.15 8.67 -2.77
C GLU A 93 -9.43 10.03 -2.92
N ILE A 94 -8.40 10.10 -3.75
CA ILE A 94 -7.73 11.37 -4.09
C ILE A 94 -8.73 12.36 -4.69
N ALA A 95 -9.54 11.92 -5.65
CA ALA A 95 -10.54 12.76 -6.30
C ALA A 95 -11.61 13.26 -5.30
N GLU A 96 -12.08 12.40 -4.40
CA GLU A 96 -13.07 12.75 -3.37
C GLU A 96 -12.53 13.76 -2.36
N ARG A 97 -11.28 13.60 -1.90
CA ARG A 97 -10.64 14.58 -0.99
C ARG A 97 -10.47 15.94 -1.67
N ARG A 98 -10.14 15.98 -2.97
CA ARG A 98 -10.03 17.23 -3.74
C ARG A 98 -11.38 17.95 -3.86
N LYS A 99 -12.48 17.22 -4.03
CA LYS A 99 -13.84 17.81 -4.05
C LYS A 99 -14.24 18.40 -2.69
N LYS A 100 -13.82 17.78 -1.59
CA LYS A 100 -14.15 18.20 -0.22
C LYS A 100 -13.34 19.39 0.30
N ARG A 101 -12.26 19.77 -0.39
CA ARG A 101 -11.44 20.93 -0.03
C ARG A 101 -11.84 22.11 -0.93
N PRO A 102 -12.78 22.98 -0.52
CA PRO A 102 -13.05 24.19 -1.27
C PRO A 102 -11.77 25.05 -1.29
N LEU A 103 -11.50 25.64 -2.45
CA LEU A 103 -10.43 26.62 -2.67
C LEU A 103 -10.48 27.75 -1.65
#